data_AF-A0A4Q3W2F1-F1
#
_entry.id   AF-A0A4Q3W2F1-F1
#
_cell.length_a   1.000
_cell.length_b   1.000
_cell.length_c   1.000
_cell.angle_alpha   90.00
_cell.angle_beta   90.00
_cell.angle_gamma   90.00
#
_symmetry.space_group_name_H-M   'P 1'
#
loop_
_entity.id
_entity.type
_entity.pdbx_description
1 polymer ?
#
loop_
_entity_poly.entity_id
_entity_poly.type
_entity_poly.pdbx_seq_one_letter_code
_entity_poly.pdbx_strand_id
1 'polypeptide(L)'
;MSVGMDGETFPRFGVGGAHREPIRFVARSQCVAQRDEEGLGAALRALRLSRGLSLADAAARGGTSKAALGAWEIETRQPRGPALARLLEALGADDRTKARLLDLADPEHARLALAGSPFGSHVDVGMVLRAMRERRGLAQADLAGRLGVSQAAVSKWELGEAAPSVETVHALGFALGALAEETLALASAAGRGGGGLPQSPEAALAAMGAHAVPYALREAALLGWEAELGRRAARDARWDPFLALALAQRAAWLSEEQRYAEIDPIARRAIALAATPEARFLATPAVAALADADRGLRRGHAAAAALAGEWAARLPESQNRAWMLRQRGMSLVRMGRTSEGLGLVEQSAEMDLRTGDGLDPWAYVAATVCEAYLEAGDPRAADALLGGRREEGFEAATFVRVGHAVGRAATEAEMAYLRHRTAHEAPSPLKRRRHAEIERRQAHLTGERPPAAHPVPRDPETEADLWAAVLREAGG
;
A
#
# COMPACT_ATOMS: atom_id res chain seq x y z
N MET A 1 8.47 16.20 -17.10
CA MET A 1 8.23 15.34 -15.92
C MET A 1 7.77 13.98 -16.42
N SER A 2 8.68 13.02 -16.51
CA SER A 2 8.40 11.69 -17.06
C SER A 2 7.64 10.85 -16.02
N VAL A 3 6.43 10.42 -16.37
CA VAL A 3 5.68 9.40 -15.64
C VAL A 3 6.46 8.11 -15.82
N GLY A 4 7.05 7.58 -14.75
CA GLY A 4 7.69 6.27 -14.79
C GLY A 4 6.60 5.21 -14.95
N MET A 5 6.70 4.38 -15.97
CA MET A 5 5.64 3.45 -16.41
C MET A 5 6.08 2.01 -16.23
N ASP A 6 6.65 1.69 -15.06
CA ASP A 6 6.81 0.29 -14.71
C ASP A 6 5.41 -0.32 -14.54
N GLY A 7 5.10 -1.40 -15.25
CA GLY A 7 3.79 -2.09 -15.26
C GLY A 7 3.27 -2.57 -13.89
N GLU A 8 4.10 -2.46 -12.85
CA GLU A 8 3.87 -2.86 -11.46
C GLU A 8 3.86 -1.68 -10.47
N THR A 9 4.19 -0.45 -10.92
CA THR A 9 4.16 0.71 -10.04
C THR A 9 2.78 1.35 -9.96
N PHE A 10 2.44 1.69 -8.73
CA PHE A 10 1.32 2.49 -8.32
C PHE A 10 1.14 3.75 -9.21
N PRO A 11 -0.02 3.99 -9.86
CA PRO A 11 -0.24 5.20 -10.63
C PRO A 11 -0.07 6.42 -9.73
N ARG A 12 0.87 7.31 -10.07
CA ARG A 12 1.20 8.50 -9.28
C ARG A 12 -0.09 9.28 -8.98
N PHE A 13 -0.43 9.43 -7.70
CA PHE A 13 -1.49 10.34 -7.27
C PHE A 13 -1.07 11.79 -7.52
N GLY A 14 -1.28 12.28 -8.74
CA GLY A 14 -1.18 13.69 -9.08
C GLY A 14 -2.54 14.36 -8.89
N VAL A 15 -2.66 15.22 -7.88
CA VAL A 15 -3.76 16.20 -7.78
C VAL A 15 -3.53 17.38 -8.76
N GLY A 16 -2.46 17.33 -9.58
CA GLY A 16 -2.09 18.37 -10.53
C GLY A 16 -2.33 17.94 -11.98
N GLY A 17 -3.50 18.26 -12.51
CA GLY A 17 -3.85 18.15 -13.92
C GLY A 17 -5.09 19.01 -14.16
N ALA A 18 -4.88 20.21 -14.68
CA ALA A 18 -5.87 21.27 -14.79
C ALA A 18 -6.90 20.98 -15.90
N HIS A 19 -7.68 19.91 -15.79
CA HIS A 19 -8.97 19.69 -16.46
C HIS A 19 -9.62 18.42 -15.90
N ARG A 20 -10.20 18.48 -14.70
CA ARG A 20 -11.08 17.42 -14.19
C ARG A 20 -12.23 18.03 -13.42
N GLU A 21 -13.45 17.58 -13.70
CA GLU A 21 -14.50 17.73 -12.70
C GLU A 21 -13.98 17.11 -11.39
N PRO A 22 -13.96 17.86 -10.28
CA PRO A 22 -13.50 17.32 -9.01
C PRO A 22 -14.38 16.11 -8.68
N ILE A 23 -13.78 15.05 -8.13
CA ILE A 23 -14.53 14.01 -7.42
C ILE A 23 -15.35 14.76 -6.37
N ARG A 24 -16.64 14.94 -6.64
CA ARG A 24 -17.52 15.68 -5.74
C ARG A 24 -17.75 14.80 -4.53
N PHE A 25 -17.10 15.15 -3.43
CA PHE A 25 -17.41 14.64 -2.10
C PHE A 25 -18.85 15.05 -1.74
N VAL A 26 -19.82 14.20 -2.06
CA VAL A 26 -21.22 14.43 -1.64
C VAL A 26 -21.32 14.02 -0.17
N ALA A 27 -20.99 14.97 0.70
CA ALA A 27 -21.23 14.91 2.13
C ALA A 27 -22.75 14.81 2.42
N ARG A 28 -23.29 13.61 2.57
CA ARG A 28 -24.58 13.41 3.27
C ARG A 28 -24.35 13.54 4.78
N SER A 29 -24.17 14.78 5.26
CA SER A 29 -23.63 15.06 6.61
C SER A 29 -24.58 15.78 7.58
N GLN A 30 -25.85 15.37 7.70
CA GLN A 30 -26.71 15.97 8.73
C GLN A 30 -27.40 14.99 9.69
N CYS A 31 -27.51 13.69 9.37
CA CYS A 31 -28.21 12.74 10.25
C CYS A 31 -27.28 11.79 11.04
N VAL A 32 -26.04 11.56 10.58
CA VAL A 32 -25.10 10.62 11.23
C VAL A 32 -24.30 11.27 12.36
N ALA A 33 -23.93 12.55 12.19
CA ALA A 33 -23.02 13.27 13.10
C ALA A 33 -23.50 13.38 14.56
N GLN A 34 -24.79 13.21 14.86
CA GLN A 34 -25.32 13.29 16.22
C GLN A 34 -25.09 12.02 17.07
N ARG A 35 -24.75 10.87 16.47
CA ARG A 35 -24.49 9.61 17.21
C ARG A 35 -23.00 9.38 17.56
N ASP A 36 -22.12 10.26 17.10
CA ASP A 36 -20.67 10.05 17.12
C ASP A 36 -19.99 10.56 18.40
N GLU A 37 -20.68 11.40 19.19
CA GLU A 37 -20.21 11.90 20.50
C GLU A 37 -20.71 11.08 21.70
N GLU A 38 -21.59 10.10 21.48
CA GLU A 38 -22.07 9.25 22.58
C GLU A 38 -20.93 8.41 23.15
N GLY A 39 -20.70 8.55 24.46
CA GLY A 39 -19.76 7.73 25.24
C GLY A 39 -20.13 6.24 25.20
N LEU A 40 -19.19 5.39 25.64
CA LEU A 40 -19.33 3.93 25.63
C LEU A 40 -20.67 3.46 26.23
N GLY A 41 -21.09 4.06 27.35
CA GLY A 41 -22.30 3.66 28.06
C GLY A 41 -23.58 4.02 27.31
N ALA A 42 -23.63 5.24 26.77
CA ALA A 42 -24.76 5.71 25.96
C ALA A 42 -24.91 4.85 24.69
N ALA A 43 -23.82 4.56 24.00
CA ALA A 43 -23.83 3.72 22.81
C ALA A 43 -24.25 2.27 23.11
N LEU A 44 -23.80 1.69 24.22
CA LEU A 44 -24.24 0.37 24.68
C LEU A 44 -25.74 0.34 24.97
N ARG A 45 -26.25 1.37 25.66
CA ARG A 45 -27.67 1.51 25.94
C ARG A 45 -28.48 1.66 24.65
N ALA A 46 -28.02 2.49 23.72
CA ALA A 46 -28.67 2.69 22.43
C ALA A 46 -28.72 1.37 21.63
N LEU A 47 -27.61 0.64 21.57
CA LEU A 47 -27.55 -0.68 20.94
C LEU A 47 -28.54 -1.65 21.58
N ARG A 48 -28.54 -1.78 22.91
CA ARG A 48 -29.48 -2.65 23.63
C ARG A 48 -30.94 -2.30 23.32
N LEU A 49 -31.30 -1.01 23.41
CA LEU A 49 -32.65 -0.53 23.15
C LEU A 49 -33.08 -0.75 21.69
N SER A 50 -32.15 -0.60 20.73
CA SER A 50 -32.41 -0.90 19.31
C SER A 50 -32.77 -2.36 19.06
N ARG A 51 -32.35 -3.27 19.96
CA ARG A 51 -32.72 -4.69 19.92
C ARG A 51 -33.95 -5.03 20.74
N GLY A 52 -34.62 -4.02 21.33
CA GLY A 52 -35.80 -4.22 22.16
C GLY A 52 -35.53 -4.98 23.46
N LEU A 53 -34.27 -5.01 23.95
CA LEU A 53 -33.89 -5.82 25.10
C LEU A 53 -33.94 -5.02 26.41
N SER A 54 -34.46 -5.65 27.46
CA SER A 54 -34.31 -5.13 28.82
C SER A 54 -32.85 -5.26 29.29
N LEU A 55 -32.47 -4.50 30.31
CA LEU A 55 -31.17 -4.66 30.97
C LEU A 55 -30.94 -6.10 31.47
N ALA A 56 -31.99 -6.77 31.96
CA ALA A 56 -31.88 -8.13 32.46
C ALA A 56 -31.62 -9.13 31.31
N ASP A 57 -32.37 -9.01 30.22
CA ASP A 57 -32.26 -9.92 29.07
C ASP A 57 -30.91 -9.75 28.37
N ALA A 58 -30.46 -8.51 28.15
CA ALA A 58 -29.17 -8.23 27.55
C ALA A 58 -28.01 -8.74 28.41
N ALA A 59 -28.09 -8.54 29.73
CA ALA A 59 -27.08 -9.04 30.66
C ALA A 59 -27.01 -10.57 30.64
N ALA A 60 -28.16 -11.25 30.68
CA ALA A 60 -28.24 -12.70 30.60
C ALA A 60 -27.65 -13.23 29.28
N ARG A 61 -28.00 -12.62 28.14
CA ARG A 61 -27.46 -12.99 26.82
C ARG A 61 -25.95 -12.80 26.72
N GLY A 62 -25.42 -11.69 27.25
CA GLY A 62 -23.99 -11.38 27.21
C GLY A 62 -23.14 -12.09 28.27
N GLY A 63 -23.76 -12.87 29.16
CA GLY A 63 -23.06 -13.53 30.28
C GLY A 63 -22.47 -12.53 31.29
N THR A 64 -23.21 -11.45 31.59
CA THR A 64 -22.86 -10.45 32.61
C THR A 64 -24.04 -10.26 33.59
N SER A 65 -23.84 -9.50 34.67
CA SER A 65 -24.93 -9.20 35.61
C SER A 65 -25.69 -7.93 35.19
N LYS A 66 -26.99 -7.87 35.50
CA LYS A 66 -27.82 -6.66 35.28
C LYS A 66 -27.19 -5.41 35.91
N ALA A 67 -26.62 -5.56 37.12
CA ALA A 67 -25.95 -4.47 37.82
C ALA A 67 -24.64 -4.05 37.14
N ALA A 68 -23.87 -4.99 36.59
CA ALA A 68 -22.66 -4.67 35.83
C ALA A 68 -23.00 -3.94 34.53
N LEU A 69 -23.94 -4.47 33.73
CA LEU A 69 -24.37 -3.81 32.49
C LEU A 69 -24.99 -2.43 32.77
N GLY A 70 -25.80 -2.31 33.82
CA GLY A 70 -26.34 -1.01 34.25
C GLY A 70 -25.24 -0.01 34.59
N ALA A 71 -24.20 -0.44 35.33
CA ALA A 71 -23.06 0.40 35.67
C ALA A 71 -22.22 0.82 34.43
N TRP A 72 -22.14 -0.05 33.42
CA TRP A 72 -21.50 0.25 32.14
C TRP A 72 -22.28 1.30 31.35
N GLU A 73 -23.61 1.15 31.24
CA GLU A 73 -24.46 2.07 30.47
C GLU A 73 -24.51 3.50 31.03
N ILE A 74 -24.29 3.65 32.34
CA ILE A 74 -24.20 4.96 33.01
C ILE A 74 -22.75 5.39 33.28
N GLU A 75 -21.77 4.65 32.75
CA GLU A 75 -20.32 4.94 32.81
C GLU A 75 -19.72 5.05 34.22
N THR A 76 -20.38 4.48 35.23
CA THR A 76 -19.82 4.36 36.59
C THR A 76 -18.77 3.26 36.70
N ARG A 77 -18.72 2.34 35.72
CA ARG A 77 -17.71 1.28 35.63
C ARG A 77 -17.44 0.97 34.17
N GLN A 78 -16.17 0.85 33.78
CA GLN A 78 -15.84 0.35 32.43
C GLN A 78 -15.88 -1.18 32.37
N PRO A 79 -16.39 -1.77 31.27
CA PRO A 79 -16.29 -3.19 31.01
C PRO A 79 -14.84 -3.58 30.66
N ARG A 80 -14.44 -4.81 31.01
CA ARG A 80 -13.21 -5.40 30.46
C ARG A 80 -13.46 -5.88 29.04
N GLY A 81 -12.44 -5.84 28.18
CA GLY A 81 -12.51 -6.24 26.78
C GLY A 81 -13.27 -7.56 26.52
N PRO A 82 -12.90 -8.68 27.16
CA PRO A 82 -13.57 -9.97 26.89
C PRO A 82 -15.06 -10.00 27.27
N ALA A 83 -15.45 -9.28 28.33
CA ALA A 83 -16.84 -9.23 28.76
C ALA A 83 -17.67 -8.33 27.83
N LEU A 84 -17.08 -7.21 27.38
CA LEU A 84 -17.69 -6.35 26.37
C LEU A 84 -17.84 -7.09 25.04
N ALA A 85 -16.80 -7.78 24.56
CA ALA A 85 -16.83 -8.51 23.31
C ALA A 85 -17.96 -9.56 23.28
N ARG A 86 -18.11 -10.35 24.36
CA ARG A 86 -19.22 -11.31 24.48
C ARG A 86 -20.58 -10.65 24.46
N LEU A 87 -20.74 -9.52 25.16
CA LEU A 87 -21.99 -8.77 25.14
C LEU A 87 -22.30 -8.25 23.73
N LEU A 88 -21.33 -7.65 23.04
CA LEU A 88 -21.50 -7.11 21.69
C LEU A 88 -21.85 -8.21 20.69
N GLU A 89 -21.24 -9.39 20.82
CA GLU A 89 -21.59 -10.57 20.03
C GLU A 89 -23.03 -11.02 20.30
N ALA A 90 -23.41 -11.16 21.56
CA ALA A 90 -24.76 -11.56 21.96
C ALA A 90 -25.84 -10.55 21.58
N LEU A 91 -25.46 -9.27 21.48
CA LEU A 91 -26.29 -8.19 20.97
C LEU A 91 -26.25 -8.08 19.44
N GLY A 92 -25.49 -8.92 18.73
CA GLY A 92 -25.34 -8.91 17.28
C GLY A 92 -24.83 -7.57 16.74
N ALA A 93 -23.87 -6.96 17.42
CA ALA A 93 -23.21 -5.73 16.97
C ALA A 93 -22.43 -5.98 15.68
N ASP A 94 -22.49 -5.03 14.74
CA ASP A 94 -21.66 -5.08 13.54
C ASP A 94 -20.19 -4.78 13.86
N ASP A 95 -19.32 -5.06 12.89
CA ASP A 95 -17.87 -4.89 13.01
C ASP A 95 -17.44 -3.47 13.38
N ARG A 96 -18.11 -2.46 12.82
CA ARG A 96 -17.82 -1.05 13.12
C ARG A 96 -18.16 -0.73 14.57
N THR A 97 -19.33 -1.15 15.04
CA THR A 97 -19.78 -0.96 16.42
C THR A 97 -18.86 -1.68 17.38
N LYS A 98 -18.47 -2.92 17.07
CA LYS A 98 -17.47 -3.67 17.84
C LYS A 98 -16.14 -2.92 17.91
N ALA A 99 -15.64 -2.45 16.77
CA ALA A 99 -14.40 -1.68 16.71
C ALA A 99 -14.43 -0.42 17.58
N ARG A 100 -15.49 0.39 17.46
CA ARG A 100 -15.65 1.61 18.25
C ARG A 100 -15.72 1.33 19.74
N LEU A 101 -16.59 0.41 20.17
CA LEU A 101 -16.84 0.20 21.60
C LEU A 101 -15.70 -0.56 22.29
N LEU A 102 -15.05 -1.50 21.60
CA LEU A 102 -13.86 -2.17 22.14
C LEU A 102 -12.66 -1.20 22.23
N ASP A 103 -12.43 -0.33 21.23
CA ASP A 103 -11.39 0.70 21.30
C ASP A 103 -11.61 1.66 22.48
N LEU A 104 -12.86 2.04 22.77
CA LEU A 104 -13.17 2.92 23.90
C LEU A 104 -12.97 2.27 25.28
N ALA A 105 -13.16 0.95 25.38
CA ALA A 105 -13.09 0.23 26.65
C ALA A 105 -11.71 -0.40 26.93
N ASP A 106 -11.11 -1.01 25.91
CA ASP A 106 -9.91 -1.83 26.02
C ASP A 106 -9.22 -1.95 24.64
N PRO A 107 -8.41 -0.96 24.23
CA PRO A 107 -7.73 -0.94 22.93
C PRO A 107 -6.85 -2.18 22.68
N GLU A 108 -6.22 -2.72 23.72
CA GLU A 108 -5.37 -3.90 23.61
C GLU A 108 -6.21 -5.15 23.31
N HIS A 109 -7.35 -5.33 23.99
CA HIS A 109 -8.25 -6.43 23.67
C HIS A 109 -8.93 -6.27 22.29
N ALA A 110 -9.21 -5.03 21.87
CA ALA A 110 -9.80 -4.74 20.56
C ALA A 110 -8.97 -5.37 19.43
N ARG A 111 -7.62 -5.32 19.52
CA ARG A 111 -6.71 -5.93 18.54
C ARG A 111 -6.98 -7.42 18.33
N LEU A 112 -7.14 -8.16 19.43
CA LEU A 112 -7.38 -9.60 19.40
C LEU A 112 -8.79 -9.93 18.91
N ALA A 113 -9.79 -9.25 19.46
CA ALA A 113 -11.19 -9.51 19.15
C ALA A 113 -11.57 -9.13 17.71
N LEU A 114 -10.85 -8.17 17.10
CA LEU A 114 -11.13 -7.66 15.76
C LEU A 114 -10.14 -8.17 14.72
N ALA A 115 -9.33 -9.20 15.02
CA ALA A 115 -8.28 -9.66 14.11
C ALA A 115 -8.80 -10.09 12.72
N GLY A 116 -10.05 -10.54 12.61
CA GLY A 116 -10.69 -10.87 11.33
C GLY A 116 -11.55 -9.75 10.75
N SER A 117 -11.68 -8.62 11.44
CA SER A 117 -12.55 -7.52 11.04
C SER A 117 -11.84 -6.53 10.11
N PRO A 118 -12.53 -5.93 9.13
CA PRO A 118 -11.98 -4.85 8.32
C PRO A 118 -11.50 -3.65 9.16
N PHE A 119 -12.14 -3.41 10.31
CA PHE A 119 -11.83 -2.32 11.23
C PHE A 119 -10.82 -2.68 12.33
N GLY A 120 -10.35 -3.93 12.41
CA GLY A 120 -9.34 -4.33 13.38
C GLY A 120 -8.00 -3.70 13.04
N SER A 121 -7.58 -2.64 13.74
CA SER A 121 -6.24 -2.10 13.57
C SER A 121 -5.24 -3.09 14.19
N HIS A 122 -4.48 -3.78 13.34
CA HIS A 122 -3.38 -4.64 13.78
C HIS A 122 -2.16 -3.84 14.20
N VAL A 123 -2.15 -2.52 14.03
CA VAL A 123 -0.96 -1.72 14.32
C VAL A 123 -0.83 -1.53 15.82
N ASP A 124 0.28 -2.00 16.36
CA ASP A 124 0.72 -1.72 17.72
C ASP A 124 2.04 -0.94 17.76
N VAL A 125 2.39 -0.51 18.97
CA VAL A 125 3.64 0.20 19.22
C VAL A 125 4.84 -0.66 18.80
N GLY A 126 4.77 -1.98 19.01
CA GLY A 126 5.79 -2.95 18.63
C GLY A 126 6.13 -2.94 17.14
N MET A 127 5.11 -2.91 16.28
CA MET A 127 5.31 -2.83 14.83
C MET A 127 6.05 -1.55 14.42
N VAL A 128 5.67 -0.40 15.01
CA VAL A 128 6.33 0.87 14.75
C VAL A 128 7.77 0.84 15.25
N LEU A 129 8.02 0.30 16.45
CA LEU A 129 9.36 0.15 17.02
C LEU A 129 10.25 -0.72 16.15
N ARG A 130 9.72 -1.85 15.66
CA ARG A 130 10.43 -2.75 14.75
C ARG A 130 10.82 -2.02 13.46
N ALA A 131 9.90 -1.29 12.84
CA ALA A 131 10.18 -0.50 11.64
C ALA A 131 11.28 0.55 11.90
N MET A 132 11.22 1.27 13.03
CA MET A 132 12.24 2.24 13.43
C MET A 132 13.62 1.59 13.66
N ARG A 133 13.66 0.40 14.27
CA ARG A 133 14.88 -0.37 14.55
C ARG A 133 15.51 -0.86 13.25
N GLU A 134 14.72 -1.51 12.39
CA GLU A 134 15.19 -2.09 11.12
C GLU A 134 15.71 -1.02 10.17
N ARG A 135 15.05 0.15 10.12
CA ARG A 135 15.54 1.32 9.36
C ARG A 135 16.96 1.75 9.75
N ARG A 136 17.36 1.52 11.00
CA ARG A 136 18.68 1.87 11.53
C ARG A 136 19.68 0.71 11.46
N GLY A 137 19.27 -0.44 10.91
CA GLY A 137 20.12 -1.63 10.83
C GLY A 137 20.49 -2.23 12.18
N LEU A 138 19.71 -1.96 13.23
CA LEU A 138 19.98 -2.45 14.58
C LEU A 138 19.38 -3.83 14.81
N ALA A 139 20.10 -4.72 15.50
CA ALA A 139 19.53 -5.92 16.06
C ALA A 139 18.72 -5.60 17.33
N GLN A 140 17.82 -6.50 17.73
CA GLN A 140 17.07 -6.33 18.99
C GLN A 140 17.99 -6.24 20.21
N ALA A 141 19.11 -6.98 20.21
CA ALA A 141 20.12 -6.93 21.26
C ALA A 141 20.79 -5.56 21.36
N ASP A 142 21.05 -4.89 20.23
CA ASP A 142 21.65 -3.55 20.21
C ASP A 142 20.71 -2.52 20.83
N LEU A 143 19.42 -2.58 20.48
CA LEU A 143 18.41 -1.70 21.07
C LEU A 143 18.24 -1.97 22.57
N ALA A 144 18.21 -3.24 22.97
CA ALA A 144 18.10 -3.64 24.36
C ALA A 144 19.28 -3.10 25.19
N GLY A 145 20.50 -3.21 24.67
CA GLY A 145 21.72 -2.68 25.29
C GLY A 145 21.67 -1.16 25.48
N ARG A 146 21.16 -0.41 24.49
CA ARG A 146 20.98 1.06 24.60
C ARG A 146 19.98 1.47 25.67
N LEU A 147 18.98 0.64 25.95
CA LEU A 147 17.91 0.90 26.91
C LEU A 147 18.19 0.33 28.30
N GLY A 148 19.21 -0.51 28.46
CA GLY A 148 19.45 -1.24 29.71
C GLY A 148 18.38 -2.29 30.02
N VAL A 149 17.75 -2.88 29.00
CA VAL A 149 16.74 -3.94 29.14
C VAL A 149 17.21 -5.25 28.51
N SER A 150 16.47 -6.34 28.70
CA SER A 150 16.77 -7.61 28.04
C SER A 150 16.33 -7.62 26.57
N GLN A 151 17.03 -8.36 25.71
CA GLN A 151 16.57 -8.58 24.33
C GLN A 151 15.19 -9.26 24.28
N ALA A 152 14.88 -10.13 25.25
CA ALA A 152 13.57 -10.74 25.39
C ALA A 152 12.45 -9.71 25.64
N ALA A 153 12.73 -8.62 26.36
CA ALA A 153 11.76 -7.53 26.54
C ALA A 153 11.47 -6.84 25.20
N VAL A 154 12.52 -6.49 24.44
CA VAL A 154 12.37 -5.89 23.10
C VAL A 154 11.59 -6.83 22.16
N SER A 155 11.90 -8.13 22.17
CA SER A 155 11.17 -9.11 21.37
C SER A 155 9.67 -9.15 21.73
N LYS A 156 9.33 -9.16 23.01
CA LYS A 156 7.92 -9.14 23.46
C LYS A 156 7.20 -7.89 23.01
N TRP A 157 7.87 -6.74 23.03
CA TRP A 157 7.30 -5.49 22.52
C TRP A 157 7.06 -5.57 21.02
N GLU A 158 8.07 -5.97 20.23
CA GLU A 158 7.96 -6.04 18.76
C GLU A 158 6.97 -7.08 18.25
N LEU A 159 6.70 -8.13 19.03
CA LEU A 159 5.69 -9.15 18.74
C LEU A 159 4.28 -8.78 19.21
N GLY A 160 4.12 -7.65 19.92
CA GLY A 160 2.84 -7.25 20.52
C GLY A 160 2.42 -8.12 21.72
N GLU A 161 3.30 -8.98 22.23
CA GLU A 161 3.04 -9.83 23.41
C GLU A 161 3.00 -9.02 24.72
N ALA A 162 3.64 -7.85 24.73
CA ALA A 162 3.59 -6.90 25.83
C ALA A 162 3.68 -5.47 25.31
N ALA A 163 2.95 -4.54 25.93
CA ALA A 163 3.09 -3.12 25.65
C ALA A 163 4.22 -2.50 26.49
N PRO A 164 5.14 -1.69 25.90
CA PRO A 164 6.08 -0.89 26.68
C PRO A 164 5.33 0.19 27.49
N SER A 165 5.88 0.56 28.66
CA SER A 165 5.33 1.68 29.44
C SER A 165 5.48 3.00 28.69
N VAL A 166 4.76 4.04 29.10
CA VAL A 166 4.86 5.38 28.48
C VAL A 166 6.29 5.91 28.56
N GLU A 167 6.90 5.79 29.74
CA GLU A 167 8.29 6.18 29.99
C GLU A 167 9.25 5.40 29.08
N THR A 168 8.96 4.11 28.87
CA THR A 168 9.73 3.24 27.98
C THR A 168 9.59 3.68 26.53
N VAL A 169 8.38 4.04 26.07
CA VAL A 169 8.14 4.56 24.71
C VAL A 169 8.92 5.87 24.49
N HIS A 170 8.95 6.76 25.48
CA HIS A 170 9.79 7.96 25.40
C HIS A 170 11.28 7.61 25.31
N ALA A 171 11.78 6.71 26.18
CA ALA A 171 13.16 6.27 26.15
C ALA A 171 13.54 5.62 24.80
N LEU A 172 12.65 4.81 24.23
CA LEU A 172 12.79 4.22 22.89
C LEU A 172 12.91 5.30 21.81
N GLY A 173 12.07 6.33 21.88
CA GLY A 173 12.13 7.48 20.97
C GLY A 173 13.50 8.16 21.00
N PHE A 174 14.06 8.41 22.19
CA PHE A 174 15.41 8.99 22.33
C PHE A 174 16.52 8.04 21.90
N ALA A 175 16.50 6.77 22.32
CA ALA A 175 17.53 5.78 22.01
C ALA A 175 17.65 5.47 20.50
N LEU A 176 16.52 5.61 19.80
CA LEU A 176 16.45 5.50 18.34
C LEU A 176 16.69 6.87 17.67
N GLY A 177 16.57 8.01 18.36
CA GLY A 177 16.61 9.32 17.69
C GLY A 177 15.44 9.44 16.71
N ALA A 178 14.23 9.27 17.21
CA ALA A 178 12.98 9.26 16.45
C ALA A 178 12.80 10.58 15.67
N LEU A 179 12.40 10.45 14.40
CA LEU A 179 11.97 11.60 13.59
C LEU A 179 10.51 11.95 13.89
N ALA A 180 10.05 13.08 13.36
CA ALA A 180 8.69 13.58 13.63
C ALA A 180 7.61 12.57 13.22
N GLU A 181 7.76 11.95 12.05
CA GLU A 181 6.85 10.94 11.50
C GLU A 181 6.83 9.68 12.36
N GLU A 182 7.99 9.23 12.85
CA GLU A 182 8.11 8.07 13.74
C GLU A 182 7.46 8.35 15.10
N THR A 183 7.61 9.57 15.62
CA THR A 183 6.99 10.00 16.88
C THR A 183 5.46 10.04 16.76
N LEU A 184 4.95 10.58 15.66
CA LEU A 184 3.51 10.57 15.36
C LEU A 184 2.98 9.14 15.20
N ALA A 185 3.74 8.26 14.53
CA ALA A 185 3.37 6.86 14.39
C ALA A 185 3.27 6.13 15.74
N LEU A 186 4.25 6.34 16.63
CA LEU A 186 4.23 5.78 18.00
C LEU A 186 3.02 6.28 18.80
N ALA A 187 2.76 7.59 18.77
CA ALA A 187 1.63 8.19 19.47
C ALA A 187 0.28 7.65 18.96
N SER A 188 0.17 7.49 17.63
CA SER A 188 -1.02 6.93 17.00
C SER A 188 -1.22 5.45 17.33
N ALA A 189 -0.16 4.64 17.26
CA ALA A 189 -0.20 3.21 17.58
C ALA A 189 -0.49 2.94 19.08
N ALA A 190 -0.06 3.84 19.96
CA ALA A 190 -0.39 3.80 21.39
C ALA A 190 -1.84 4.23 21.71
N GLY A 191 -2.61 4.69 20.71
CA GLY A 191 -3.98 5.18 20.90
C GLY A 191 -4.09 6.54 21.58
N ARG A 192 -2.98 7.28 21.74
CA ARG A 192 -2.92 8.53 22.52
C ARG A 192 -2.81 9.80 21.69
N GLY A 193 -2.71 9.70 20.37
CA GLY A 193 -2.58 10.83 19.46
C GLY A 193 -3.04 10.53 18.04
N GLY A 194 -2.92 11.52 17.16
CA GLY A 194 -3.10 11.34 15.71
C GLY A 194 -1.76 11.03 15.03
N GLY A 195 -1.81 10.35 13.88
CA GLY A 195 -0.68 10.13 12.96
C GLY A 195 -0.36 11.35 12.10
N GLY A 196 -0.79 12.55 12.50
CA GLY A 196 -0.56 13.81 11.79
C GLY A 196 -1.55 14.12 10.68
N LEU A 197 -2.64 13.36 10.53
CA LEU A 197 -3.60 13.61 9.46
C LEU A 197 -4.59 14.74 9.79
N PRO A 198 -4.84 15.68 8.85
CA PRO A 198 -5.90 16.68 8.97
C PRO A 198 -7.28 16.07 9.29
N GLN A 199 -8.18 16.88 9.86
CA GLN A 199 -9.56 16.46 10.19
C GLN A 199 -10.50 16.47 8.98
N SER A 200 -10.15 17.18 7.90
CA SER A 200 -10.91 17.11 6.64
C SER A 200 -10.45 15.90 5.84
N PRO A 201 -11.39 15.07 5.32
CA PRO A 201 -11.08 13.98 4.40
C PRO A 201 -10.26 14.41 3.18
N GLU A 202 -10.59 15.57 2.58
CA GLU A 202 -9.88 16.10 1.41
C GLU A 202 -8.44 16.49 1.74
N ALA A 203 -8.23 17.16 2.88
CA ALA A 203 -6.90 17.53 3.35
C ALA A 203 -6.08 16.30 3.76
N ALA A 204 -6.72 15.28 4.33
CA ALA A 204 -6.08 14.00 4.65
C ALA A 204 -5.62 13.28 3.38
N LEU A 205 -6.44 13.27 2.30
CA LEU A 205 -6.04 12.70 1.02
C LEU A 205 -4.75 13.32 0.48
N ALA A 206 -4.68 14.66 0.51
CA ALA A 206 -3.50 15.40 0.05
C ALA A 206 -2.26 15.06 0.88
N ALA A 207 -2.42 14.95 2.21
CA ALA A 207 -1.34 14.59 3.13
C ALA A 207 -0.86 13.13 2.94
N MET A 208 -1.73 12.23 2.47
CA MET A 208 -1.43 10.82 2.23
C MET A 208 -0.84 10.53 0.84
N GLY A 209 -0.56 11.55 0.04
CA GLY A 209 0.03 11.39 -1.29
C GLY A 209 1.41 10.72 -1.26
N ALA A 210 1.76 9.98 -2.31
CA ALA A 210 2.95 9.09 -2.37
C ALA A 210 4.32 9.77 -2.10
N HIS A 211 4.40 11.11 -2.20
CA HIS A 211 5.61 11.90 -1.98
C HIS A 211 5.58 12.74 -0.71
N ALA A 212 4.52 12.67 0.10
CA ALA A 212 4.41 13.44 1.33
C ALA A 212 5.42 12.98 2.40
N VAL A 213 5.87 11.72 2.34
CA VAL A 213 6.79 11.12 3.31
C VAL A 213 8.02 10.55 2.60
N PRO A 214 9.25 10.84 3.07
CA PRO A 214 10.47 10.21 2.57
C PRO A 214 10.37 8.68 2.60
N TYR A 215 10.91 8.01 1.57
CA TYR A 215 10.80 6.55 1.42
C TYR A 215 11.22 5.79 2.69
N ALA A 216 12.33 6.20 3.31
CA ALA A 216 12.87 5.57 4.51
C ALA A 216 11.93 5.63 5.73
N LEU A 217 10.98 6.57 5.76
CA LEU A 217 10.02 6.75 6.87
C LEU A 217 8.62 6.26 6.53
N ARG A 218 8.42 5.76 5.30
CA ARG A 218 7.11 5.44 4.76
C ARG A 218 6.40 4.34 5.54
N GLU A 219 7.11 3.29 5.96
CA GLU A 219 6.51 2.22 6.77
C GLU A 219 5.95 2.76 8.09
N ALA A 220 6.76 3.50 8.85
CA ALA A 220 6.33 4.08 10.12
C ALA A 220 5.13 5.02 9.93
N ALA A 221 5.17 5.91 8.93
CA ALA A 221 4.06 6.81 8.64
C ALA A 221 2.77 6.04 8.27
N LEU A 222 2.86 5.02 7.41
CA LEU A 222 1.71 4.19 7.02
C LEU A 222 1.11 3.44 8.21
N LEU A 223 1.94 2.89 9.10
CA LEU A 223 1.49 2.27 10.36
C LEU A 223 0.77 3.31 11.24
N GLY A 224 1.34 4.50 11.39
CA GLY A 224 0.72 5.60 12.14
C GLY A 224 -0.64 6.03 11.59
N TRP A 225 -0.75 6.15 10.27
CA TRP A 225 -2.00 6.48 9.58
C TRP A 225 -3.02 5.36 9.70
N GLU A 226 -2.62 4.09 9.56
CA GLU A 226 -3.52 2.94 9.73
C GLU A 226 -4.11 2.89 11.15
N ALA A 227 -3.30 3.15 12.18
CA ALA A 227 -3.78 3.22 13.56
C ALA A 227 -4.79 4.36 13.76
N GLU A 228 -4.50 5.56 13.23
CA GLU A 228 -5.37 6.72 13.34
C GLU A 228 -6.68 6.53 12.56
N LEU A 229 -6.59 6.14 11.29
CA LEU A 229 -7.72 5.97 10.40
C LEU A 229 -8.59 4.79 10.80
N GLY A 230 -8.01 3.74 11.40
CA GLY A 230 -8.77 2.64 12.01
C GLY A 230 -9.76 3.17 13.05
N ARG A 231 -9.25 4.00 13.96
CA ARG A 231 -10.06 4.67 14.99
C ARG A 231 -11.08 5.65 14.41
N ARG A 232 -10.72 6.42 13.38
CA ARG A 232 -11.64 7.38 12.74
C ARG A 232 -12.76 6.66 11.96
N ALA A 233 -12.44 5.61 11.20
CA ALA A 233 -13.40 4.82 10.42
C ALA A 233 -14.33 3.97 11.30
N ALA A 234 -13.85 3.53 12.48
CA ALA A 234 -14.71 2.89 13.48
C ALA A 234 -15.78 3.86 14.01
N ARG A 235 -15.48 5.17 14.07
CA ARG A 235 -16.41 6.20 14.55
C ARG A 235 -17.29 6.74 13.43
N ASP A 236 -16.73 6.96 12.24
CA ASP A 236 -17.41 7.64 11.14
C ASP A 236 -17.04 7.01 9.79
N ALA A 237 -18.07 6.52 9.09
CA ALA A 237 -17.96 5.85 7.80
C ALA A 237 -17.30 6.69 6.70
N ARG A 238 -17.30 8.03 6.83
CA ARG A 238 -16.62 8.91 5.89
C ARG A 238 -15.12 8.64 5.81
N TRP A 239 -14.54 8.00 6.82
CA TRP A 239 -13.11 7.65 6.85
C TRP A 239 -12.79 6.28 6.23
N ASP A 240 -13.78 5.46 5.85
CA ASP A 240 -13.54 4.14 5.26
C ASP A 240 -12.63 4.18 4.00
N PRO A 241 -12.86 5.08 3.02
CA PRO A 241 -12.01 5.13 1.82
C PRO A 241 -10.56 5.44 2.14
N PHE A 242 -10.31 6.22 3.20
CA PHE A 242 -8.98 6.66 3.62
C PHE A 242 -8.24 5.56 4.39
N LEU A 243 -8.95 4.81 5.25
CA LEU A 243 -8.39 3.61 5.85
C LEU A 243 -8.03 2.58 4.77
N ALA A 244 -8.92 2.37 3.80
CA ALA A 244 -8.66 1.49 2.67
C ALA A 244 -7.43 1.95 1.85
N LEU A 245 -7.29 3.26 1.63
CA LEU A 245 -6.11 3.86 1.00
C LEU A 245 -4.82 3.60 1.78
N ALA A 246 -4.81 3.84 3.10
CA ALA A 246 -3.61 3.61 3.93
C ALA A 246 -3.16 2.15 3.87
N LEU A 247 -4.11 1.22 4.00
CA LEU A 247 -3.87 -0.22 3.89
C LEU A 247 -3.37 -0.60 2.50
N ALA A 248 -3.97 -0.07 1.43
CA ALA A 248 -3.55 -0.33 0.05
C ALA A 248 -2.15 0.20 -0.25
N GLN A 249 -1.80 1.39 0.26
CA GLN A 249 -0.45 1.93 0.15
C GLN A 249 0.58 1.08 0.93
N ARG A 250 0.22 0.57 2.11
CA ARG A 250 1.09 -0.34 2.86
C ARG A 250 1.28 -1.69 2.15
N ALA A 251 0.22 -2.26 1.59
CA ALA A 251 0.31 -3.47 0.78
C ALA A 251 1.23 -3.27 -0.44
N ALA A 252 1.08 -2.15 -1.15
CA ALA A 252 1.95 -1.80 -2.28
C ALA A 252 3.41 -1.60 -1.86
N TRP A 253 3.66 -0.89 -0.75
CA TRP A 253 5.01 -0.70 -0.22
C TRP A 253 5.66 -2.04 0.16
N LEU A 254 4.92 -2.96 0.80
CA LEU A 254 5.41 -4.30 1.11
C LEU A 254 5.74 -5.12 -0.15
N SER A 255 4.98 -4.92 -1.25
CA SER A 255 5.32 -5.52 -2.55
C SER A 255 6.67 -5.03 -3.06
N GLU A 256 6.93 -3.72 -2.99
CA GLU A 256 8.23 -3.14 -3.39
C GLU A 256 9.40 -3.66 -2.54
N GLU A 257 9.17 -3.86 -1.24
CA GLU A 257 10.15 -4.45 -0.31
C GLU A 257 10.23 -5.98 -0.41
N GLN A 258 9.38 -6.61 -1.24
CA GLN A 258 9.26 -8.06 -1.41
C GLN A 258 8.90 -8.82 -0.11
N ARG A 259 8.21 -8.14 0.80
CA ARG A 259 7.67 -8.71 2.04
C ARG A 259 6.30 -9.35 1.80
N TYR A 260 6.25 -10.25 0.82
CA TYR A 260 5.01 -10.81 0.28
C TYR A 260 4.13 -11.54 1.30
N ALA A 261 4.74 -12.17 2.31
CA ALA A 261 4.02 -12.90 3.36
C ALA A 261 3.12 -11.99 4.22
N GLU A 262 3.41 -10.69 4.27
CA GLU A 262 2.68 -9.72 5.08
C GLU A 262 1.50 -9.07 4.34
N ILE A 263 1.43 -9.19 3.01
CA ILE A 263 0.49 -8.44 2.17
C ILE A 263 -0.96 -8.89 2.35
N ASP A 264 -1.20 -10.20 2.37
CA ASP A 264 -2.55 -10.78 2.33
C ASP A 264 -3.53 -10.21 3.39
N PRO A 265 -3.20 -10.23 4.70
CA PRO A 265 -4.12 -9.71 5.72
C PRO A 265 -4.40 -8.21 5.57
N ILE A 266 -3.46 -7.43 5.03
CA ILE A 266 -3.58 -5.98 4.87
C ILE A 266 -4.44 -5.65 3.65
N ALA A 267 -4.13 -6.30 2.53
CA ALA A 267 -4.79 -6.06 1.27
C ALA A 267 -6.26 -6.52 1.31
N ARG A 268 -6.55 -7.66 1.95
CA ARG A 268 -7.94 -8.13 2.13
C ARG A 268 -8.77 -7.17 2.99
N ARG A 269 -8.17 -6.57 4.02
CA ARG A 269 -8.84 -5.52 4.81
C ARG A 269 -9.15 -4.29 3.97
N ALA A 270 -8.21 -3.83 3.15
CA ALA A 270 -8.45 -2.71 2.23
C ALA A 270 -9.61 -3.01 1.26
N ILE A 271 -9.63 -4.21 0.69
CA ILE A 271 -10.69 -4.68 -0.22
C ILE A 271 -12.05 -4.76 0.49
N ALA A 272 -12.09 -5.29 1.71
CA ALA A 272 -13.33 -5.41 2.48
C ALA A 272 -13.95 -4.05 2.85
N LEU A 273 -13.11 -3.03 3.08
CA LEU A 273 -13.55 -1.64 3.32
C LEU A 273 -14.02 -0.93 2.05
N ALA A 274 -13.73 -1.47 0.86
CA ALA A 274 -13.99 -0.84 -0.42
C ALA A 274 -15.45 -0.99 -0.92
N ALA A 275 -16.41 -0.57 -0.10
CA ALA A 275 -17.83 -0.69 -0.41
C ALA A 275 -18.30 0.35 -1.45
N THR A 276 -17.71 1.56 -1.44
CA THR A 276 -18.07 2.67 -2.34
C THR A 276 -17.18 2.71 -3.60
N PRO A 277 -17.63 3.35 -4.70
CA PRO A 277 -16.79 3.54 -5.88
C PRO A 277 -15.46 4.26 -5.57
N GLU A 278 -15.51 5.26 -4.68
CA GLU A 278 -14.33 5.99 -4.23
C GLU A 278 -13.35 5.08 -3.47
N ALA A 279 -13.85 4.31 -2.50
CA ALA A 279 -13.02 3.38 -1.73
C ALA A 279 -12.44 2.28 -2.63
N ARG A 280 -13.19 1.78 -3.63
CA ARG A 280 -12.65 0.85 -4.64
C ARG A 280 -11.53 1.45 -5.47
N PHE A 281 -11.71 2.70 -5.90
CA PHE A 281 -10.67 3.43 -6.62
C PHE A 281 -9.40 3.50 -5.76
N LEU A 282 -9.49 3.95 -4.52
CA LEU A 282 -8.36 4.09 -3.61
C LEU A 282 -7.73 2.76 -3.16
N ALA A 283 -8.50 1.67 -3.10
CA ALA A 283 -8.03 0.34 -2.70
C ALA A 283 -7.46 -0.51 -3.85
N THR A 284 -7.55 -0.06 -5.11
CA THR A 284 -6.93 -0.71 -6.29
C THR A 284 -5.49 -1.22 -6.06
N PRO A 285 -4.60 -0.48 -5.38
CA PRO A 285 -3.23 -0.93 -5.14
C PRO A 285 -3.12 -2.20 -4.29
N ALA A 286 -4.09 -2.45 -3.40
CA ALA A 286 -4.14 -3.68 -2.61
C ALA A 286 -4.36 -4.91 -3.50
N VAL A 287 -5.15 -4.77 -4.57
CA VAL A 287 -5.41 -5.85 -5.53
C VAL A 287 -4.15 -6.18 -6.32
N ALA A 288 -3.42 -5.17 -6.79
CA ALA A 288 -2.14 -5.38 -7.46
C ALA A 288 -1.10 -6.02 -6.53
N ALA A 289 -1.01 -5.54 -5.27
CA ALA A 289 -0.11 -6.12 -4.28
C ALA A 289 -0.41 -7.61 -3.98
N LEU A 290 -1.68 -8.03 -3.98
CA LEU A 290 -2.03 -9.45 -3.87
C LEU A 290 -1.55 -10.27 -5.06
N ALA A 291 -1.68 -9.73 -6.28
CA ALA A 291 -1.16 -10.39 -7.48
C ALA A 291 0.36 -10.58 -7.43
N ASP A 292 1.08 -9.55 -6.96
CA ASP A 292 2.52 -9.64 -6.72
C ASP A 292 2.88 -10.63 -5.63
N ALA A 293 2.11 -10.67 -4.53
CA ALA A 293 2.31 -11.62 -3.45
C ALA A 293 2.12 -13.07 -3.93
N ASP A 294 1.07 -13.34 -4.68
CA ASP A 294 0.81 -14.66 -5.24
C ASP A 294 1.93 -15.10 -6.19
N ARG A 295 2.47 -14.18 -7.00
CA ARG A 295 3.64 -14.44 -7.84
C ARG A 295 4.90 -14.71 -7.02
N GLY A 296 5.23 -13.82 -6.08
CA GLY A 296 6.43 -13.91 -5.25
C GLY A 296 6.45 -15.16 -4.36
N LEU A 297 5.27 -15.59 -3.89
CA LEU A 297 5.07 -16.79 -3.08
C LEU A 297 4.75 -18.05 -3.91
N ARG A 298 4.73 -17.95 -5.25
CA ARG A 298 4.45 -19.05 -6.18
C ARG A 298 3.12 -19.76 -5.95
N ARG A 299 2.07 -19.00 -5.62
CA ARG A 299 0.69 -19.48 -5.42
C ARG A 299 -0.12 -19.60 -6.72
N GLY A 300 0.46 -19.20 -7.85
CA GLY A 300 -0.19 -19.17 -9.16
C GLY A 300 -0.83 -17.81 -9.45
N HIS A 301 -1.52 -17.70 -10.60
CA HIS A 301 -2.02 -16.41 -11.12
C HIS A 301 -3.55 -16.37 -11.30
N ALA A 302 -4.24 -17.49 -11.13
CA ALA A 302 -5.68 -17.59 -11.42
C ALA A 302 -6.53 -16.71 -10.49
N ALA A 303 -6.25 -16.74 -9.18
CA ALA A 303 -6.97 -15.93 -8.19
C ALA A 303 -6.74 -14.43 -8.42
N ALA A 304 -5.49 -14.03 -8.66
CA ALA A 304 -5.13 -12.66 -9.00
C ALA A 304 -5.82 -12.17 -10.29
N ALA A 305 -5.83 -12.98 -11.35
CA ALA A 305 -6.50 -12.63 -12.61
C ALA A 305 -8.01 -12.45 -12.44
N ALA A 306 -8.66 -13.35 -11.69
CA ALA A 306 -10.10 -13.26 -11.39
C ALA A 306 -10.41 -11.99 -10.59
N LEU A 307 -9.66 -11.75 -9.50
CA LEU A 307 -9.85 -10.58 -8.66
C LEU A 307 -9.63 -9.27 -9.42
N ALA A 308 -8.56 -9.16 -10.20
CA ALA A 308 -8.29 -7.98 -11.03
C ALA A 308 -9.40 -7.74 -12.07
N GLY A 309 -9.95 -8.80 -12.67
CA GLY A 309 -11.07 -8.70 -13.60
C GLY A 309 -12.36 -8.21 -12.94
N GLU A 310 -12.71 -8.78 -11.79
CA GLU A 310 -13.84 -8.33 -10.99
C GLU A 310 -13.69 -6.88 -10.51
N TRP A 311 -12.47 -6.49 -10.14
CA TRP A 311 -12.17 -5.14 -9.70
C TRP A 311 -12.31 -4.14 -10.85
N ALA A 312 -11.71 -4.44 -12.01
CA ALA A 312 -11.79 -3.61 -13.22
C ALA A 312 -13.25 -3.36 -13.65
N ALA A 313 -14.11 -4.37 -13.55
CA ALA A 313 -15.53 -4.27 -13.92
C ALA A 313 -16.32 -3.28 -13.03
N ARG A 314 -15.85 -3.03 -11.80
CA ARG A 314 -16.48 -2.13 -10.82
C ARG A 314 -15.87 -0.72 -10.80
N LEU A 315 -14.84 -0.48 -11.61
CA LEU A 315 -14.17 0.82 -11.73
C LEU A 315 -14.71 1.61 -12.93
N PRO A 316 -14.83 2.95 -12.81
CA PRO A 316 -15.06 3.80 -13.97
C PRO A 316 -13.83 3.76 -14.90
N GLU A 317 -14.00 4.24 -16.13
CA GLU A 317 -12.88 4.44 -17.03
C GLU A 317 -11.86 5.39 -16.40
N SER A 318 -10.64 4.88 -16.18
CA SER A 318 -9.59 5.53 -15.41
C SER A 318 -8.28 4.75 -15.53
N GLN A 319 -7.16 5.39 -15.17
CA GLN A 319 -5.86 4.74 -15.05
C GLN A 319 -5.87 3.55 -14.08
N ASN A 320 -6.72 3.57 -13.03
CA ASN A 320 -6.85 2.43 -12.12
C ASN A 320 -7.54 1.24 -12.79
N ARG A 321 -8.54 1.50 -13.65
CA ARG A 321 -9.18 0.43 -14.43
C ARG A 321 -8.22 -0.13 -15.47
N ALA A 322 -7.47 0.73 -16.17
CA ALA A 322 -6.41 0.32 -17.08
C ALA A 322 -5.40 -0.58 -16.35
N TRP A 323 -4.89 -0.13 -15.19
CA TRP A 323 -3.97 -0.93 -14.37
C TRP A 323 -4.52 -2.31 -14.02
N MET A 324 -5.80 -2.43 -13.62
CA MET A 324 -6.40 -3.74 -13.35
C MET A 324 -6.55 -4.62 -14.60
N LEU A 325 -6.86 -4.04 -15.77
CA LEU A 325 -6.87 -4.76 -17.04
C LEU A 325 -5.48 -5.28 -17.39
N ARG A 326 -4.44 -4.45 -17.25
CA ARG A 326 -3.04 -4.87 -17.42
C ARG A 326 -2.67 -5.99 -16.45
N GLN A 327 -2.96 -5.83 -15.15
CA GLN A 327 -2.65 -6.85 -14.14
C GLN A 327 -3.33 -8.19 -14.43
N ARG A 328 -4.59 -8.18 -14.87
CA ARG A 328 -5.29 -9.38 -15.33
C ARG A 328 -4.64 -9.94 -16.58
N GLY A 329 -4.35 -9.11 -17.58
CA GLY A 329 -3.74 -9.51 -18.85
C GLY A 329 -2.39 -10.20 -18.64
N MET A 330 -1.51 -9.58 -17.86
CA MET A 330 -0.21 -10.15 -17.48
C MET A 330 -0.34 -11.48 -16.74
N SER A 331 -1.33 -11.61 -15.85
CA SER A 331 -1.60 -12.87 -15.16
C SER A 331 -2.06 -13.97 -16.12
N LEU A 332 -2.88 -13.65 -17.11
CA LEU A 332 -3.33 -14.60 -18.14
C LEU A 332 -2.19 -15.03 -19.07
N VAL A 333 -1.32 -14.10 -19.48
CA VAL A 333 -0.12 -14.40 -20.26
C VAL A 333 0.75 -15.42 -19.52
N ARG A 334 1.04 -15.20 -18.25
CA ARG A 334 1.83 -16.13 -17.41
C ARG A 334 1.17 -17.50 -17.20
N MET A 335 -0.15 -17.59 -17.42
CA MET A 335 -0.89 -18.86 -17.41
C MET A 335 -0.95 -19.54 -18.79
N GLY A 336 -0.28 -19.00 -19.80
CA GLY A 336 -0.29 -19.51 -21.18
C GLY A 336 -1.52 -19.10 -22.00
N ARG A 337 -2.39 -18.23 -21.46
CA ARG A 337 -3.54 -17.65 -22.20
C ARG A 337 -3.09 -16.38 -22.94
N THR A 338 -2.04 -16.49 -23.75
CA THR A 338 -1.29 -15.36 -24.30
C THR A 338 -2.14 -14.40 -25.12
N SER A 339 -2.95 -14.89 -26.07
CA SER A 339 -3.77 -14.03 -26.93
C SER A 339 -4.80 -13.21 -26.15
N GLU A 340 -5.50 -13.83 -25.20
CA GLU A 340 -6.46 -13.12 -24.34
C GLU A 340 -5.77 -12.13 -23.42
N GLY A 341 -4.62 -12.53 -22.85
CA GLY A 341 -3.83 -11.67 -21.98
C GLY A 341 -3.31 -10.43 -22.71
N LEU A 342 -2.76 -10.59 -23.92
CA LEU A 342 -2.30 -9.49 -24.76
C LEU A 342 -3.43 -8.52 -25.12
N GLY A 343 -4.61 -9.03 -25.49
CA GLY A 343 -5.76 -8.16 -25.80
C GLY A 343 -6.17 -7.27 -24.62
N LEU A 344 -6.06 -7.75 -23.37
CA LEU A 344 -6.31 -6.93 -22.18
C LEU A 344 -5.19 -5.93 -21.91
N VAL A 345 -3.94 -6.28 -22.20
CA VAL A 345 -2.78 -5.40 -22.06
C VAL A 345 -2.87 -4.24 -23.07
N GLU A 346 -3.24 -4.52 -24.31
CA GLU A 346 -3.49 -3.52 -25.35
C GLU A 346 -4.66 -2.60 -24.97
N GLN A 347 -5.78 -3.18 -24.54
CA GLN A 347 -6.94 -2.42 -24.05
C GLN A 347 -6.58 -1.49 -22.87
N SER A 348 -5.70 -1.96 -21.97
CA SER A 348 -5.17 -1.11 -20.88
C SER A 348 -4.39 0.07 -21.45
N ALA A 349 -3.45 -0.18 -22.35
CA ALA A 349 -2.61 0.88 -22.91
C ALA A 349 -3.44 1.95 -23.63
N GLU A 350 -4.44 1.54 -24.42
CA GLU A 350 -5.39 2.46 -25.05
C GLU A 350 -6.19 3.30 -24.03
N MET A 351 -6.55 2.70 -22.90
CA MET A 351 -7.26 3.42 -21.82
C MET A 351 -6.34 4.41 -21.10
N ASP A 352 -5.09 4.04 -20.84
CA ASP A 352 -4.10 4.94 -20.25
C ASP A 352 -3.84 6.14 -21.16
N LEU A 353 -3.74 5.94 -22.48
CA LEU A 353 -3.58 7.03 -23.45
C LEU A 353 -4.80 7.96 -23.54
N ARG A 354 -6.01 7.45 -23.33
CA ARG A 354 -7.23 8.29 -23.30
C ARG A 354 -7.41 9.06 -22.00
N THR A 355 -6.90 8.53 -20.88
CA THR A 355 -7.16 9.06 -19.54
C THR A 355 -5.96 9.78 -18.91
N GLY A 356 -4.76 9.60 -19.47
CA GLY A 356 -3.51 10.22 -19.04
C GLY A 356 -3.07 11.37 -19.95
N ASP A 357 -2.35 12.32 -19.35
CA ASP A 357 -1.80 13.48 -20.06
C ASP A 357 -0.30 13.25 -20.34
N GLY A 358 0.16 13.66 -21.53
CA GLY A 358 1.60 13.77 -21.84
C GLY A 358 2.34 12.45 -22.03
N LEU A 359 1.62 11.36 -22.33
CA LEU A 359 2.19 10.07 -22.70
C LEU A 359 2.45 10.05 -24.21
N ASP A 360 3.66 9.66 -24.62
CA ASP A 360 3.89 9.34 -26.03
C ASP A 360 3.13 8.05 -26.40
N PRO A 361 2.21 8.09 -27.38
CA PRO A 361 1.33 6.97 -27.68
C PRO A 361 2.07 5.69 -28.07
N TRP A 362 3.10 5.81 -28.91
CA TRP A 362 3.80 4.63 -29.39
C TRP A 362 4.68 4.06 -28.29
N ALA A 363 5.48 4.89 -27.62
CA ALA A 363 6.39 4.46 -26.58
C ALA A 363 5.67 3.75 -25.43
N TYR A 364 4.51 4.26 -25.02
CA TYR A 364 3.69 3.66 -23.97
C TYR A 364 3.22 2.26 -24.33
N VAL A 365 2.60 2.14 -25.51
CA VAL A 365 2.01 0.89 -25.99
C VAL A 365 3.12 -0.13 -26.20
N ALA A 366 4.21 0.26 -26.88
CA ALA A 366 5.34 -0.62 -27.14
C ALA A 366 5.96 -1.16 -25.84
N ALA A 367 6.19 -0.32 -24.83
CA ALA A 367 6.73 -0.77 -23.55
C ALA A 367 5.81 -1.78 -22.85
N THR A 368 4.53 -1.44 -22.77
CA THR A 368 3.50 -2.25 -22.09
C THR A 368 3.31 -3.62 -22.76
N VAL A 369 3.26 -3.65 -24.10
CA VAL A 369 3.06 -4.89 -24.86
C VAL A 369 4.34 -5.72 -24.96
N CYS A 370 5.53 -5.09 -25.07
CA CYS A 370 6.81 -5.82 -25.01
C CYS A 370 6.97 -6.55 -23.68
N GLU A 371 6.61 -5.93 -22.56
CA GLU A 371 6.65 -6.59 -21.25
C GLU A 371 5.77 -7.85 -21.23
N ALA A 372 4.57 -7.79 -21.82
CA ALA A 372 3.69 -8.94 -21.95
C ALA A 372 4.29 -10.05 -22.83
N TYR A 373 4.89 -9.71 -23.97
CA TYR A 373 5.58 -10.71 -24.81
C TYR A 373 6.75 -11.39 -24.11
N LEU A 374 7.56 -10.63 -23.36
CA LEU A 374 8.66 -11.20 -22.57
C LEU A 374 8.14 -12.20 -21.52
N GLU A 375 7.04 -11.87 -20.87
CA GLU A 375 6.38 -12.75 -19.87
C GLU A 375 5.68 -13.95 -20.51
N ALA A 376 5.28 -13.84 -21.78
CA ALA A 376 4.79 -14.96 -22.57
C ALA A 376 5.90 -15.94 -22.99
N GLY A 377 7.17 -15.58 -22.79
CA GLY A 377 8.31 -16.32 -23.31
C GLY A 377 8.52 -16.14 -24.81
N ASP A 378 8.01 -15.06 -25.41
CA ASP A 378 8.16 -14.74 -26.83
C ASP A 378 8.97 -13.43 -27.04
N PRO A 379 10.28 -13.44 -26.75
CA PRO A 379 11.11 -12.25 -26.91
C PRO A 379 11.28 -11.84 -28.37
N ARG A 380 11.03 -12.73 -29.33
CA ARG A 380 11.10 -12.41 -30.76
C ARG A 380 9.92 -11.57 -31.20
N ALA A 381 8.72 -11.85 -30.71
CA ALA A 381 7.56 -10.98 -30.93
C ALA A 381 7.77 -9.59 -30.31
N ALA A 382 8.37 -9.51 -29.11
CA ALA A 382 8.74 -8.22 -28.51
C ALA A 382 9.74 -7.44 -29.38
N ASP A 383 10.80 -8.10 -29.87
CA ASP A 383 11.81 -7.48 -30.74
C ASP A 383 11.21 -7.03 -32.09
N ALA A 384 10.37 -7.86 -32.69
CA ALA A 384 9.64 -7.53 -33.91
C ALA A 384 8.69 -6.34 -33.74
N LEU A 385 8.04 -6.22 -32.58
CA LEU A 385 7.17 -5.07 -32.25
C LEU A 385 7.98 -3.77 -32.17
N LEU A 386 9.18 -3.82 -31.59
CA LEU A 386 10.08 -2.66 -31.60
C LEU A 386 10.55 -2.34 -33.02
N GLY A 387 10.87 -3.37 -33.82
CA GLY A 387 11.26 -3.21 -35.22
C GLY A 387 12.47 -2.28 -35.41
N GLY A 388 13.36 -2.21 -34.41
CA GLY A 388 14.47 -1.26 -34.37
C GLY A 388 14.10 0.19 -34.08
N ARG A 389 12.81 0.55 -34.00
CA ARG A 389 12.35 1.91 -33.70
C ARG A 389 12.83 2.36 -32.32
N ARG A 390 13.28 3.61 -32.25
CA ARG A 390 13.72 4.31 -31.02
C ARG A 390 13.16 5.72 -31.08
N GLU A 391 12.32 6.09 -30.11
CA GLU A 391 11.74 7.43 -30.02
C GLU A 391 12.11 8.08 -28.70
N GLU A 392 12.21 9.41 -28.73
CA GLU A 392 12.54 10.18 -27.54
C GLU A 392 11.47 9.96 -26.47
N GLY A 393 11.89 9.62 -25.25
CA GLY A 393 10.98 9.23 -24.16
C GLY A 393 10.63 7.73 -24.12
N PHE A 394 11.10 6.92 -25.06
CA PHE A 394 10.97 5.46 -24.98
C PHE A 394 11.81 4.90 -23.82
N GLU A 395 11.26 3.92 -23.11
CA GLU A 395 11.85 3.41 -21.88
C GLU A 395 13.12 2.60 -22.15
N ALA A 396 14.26 3.14 -21.71
CA ALA A 396 15.58 2.53 -21.90
C ALA A 396 15.64 1.07 -21.43
N ALA A 397 15.02 0.79 -20.29
CA ALA A 397 15.01 -0.55 -19.71
C ALA A 397 14.31 -1.57 -20.62
N THR A 398 13.28 -1.15 -21.36
CA THR A 398 12.46 -2.04 -22.19
C THR A 398 13.27 -2.60 -23.37
N PHE A 399 13.87 -1.76 -24.22
CA PHE A 399 14.61 -2.30 -25.37
C PHE A 399 15.90 -3.02 -24.96
N VAL A 400 16.54 -2.63 -23.85
CA VAL A 400 17.68 -3.36 -23.30
C VAL A 400 17.24 -4.77 -22.88
N ARG A 401 16.13 -4.89 -22.14
CA ARG A 401 15.56 -6.19 -21.74
C ARG A 401 15.14 -7.04 -22.94
N VAL A 402 14.50 -6.45 -23.95
CA VAL A 402 14.13 -7.15 -25.18
C VAL A 402 15.36 -7.67 -25.90
N GLY A 403 16.39 -6.82 -26.09
CA GLY A 403 17.68 -7.22 -26.67
C GLY A 403 18.32 -8.37 -25.89
N HIS A 404 18.42 -8.24 -24.57
CA HIS A 404 18.98 -9.28 -23.70
C HIS A 404 18.22 -10.62 -23.79
N ALA A 405 16.91 -10.57 -23.97
CA ALA A 405 16.06 -11.75 -24.07
C ALA A 405 16.20 -12.47 -25.42
N VAL A 406 16.51 -11.74 -26.51
CA VAL A 406 16.90 -12.34 -27.80
C VAL A 406 18.40 -12.66 -27.92
N GLY A 407 19.17 -12.45 -26.84
CA GLY A 407 20.60 -12.74 -26.78
C GLY A 407 21.52 -11.65 -27.36
N ARG A 408 20.97 -10.47 -27.65
CA ARG A 408 21.73 -9.29 -28.08
C ARG A 408 22.23 -8.53 -26.85
N ALA A 409 23.54 -8.34 -26.74
CA ALA A 409 24.11 -7.40 -25.77
C ALA A 409 23.68 -5.97 -26.12
N ALA A 410 23.35 -5.17 -25.09
CA ALA A 410 23.10 -3.75 -25.29
C ALA A 410 24.41 -3.03 -25.64
N THR A 411 24.32 -1.97 -26.42
CA THR A 411 25.50 -1.15 -26.73
C THR A 411 25.92 -0.30 -25.53
N GLU A 412 27.12 0.28 -25.57
CA GLU A 412 27.57 1.16 -24.48
C GLU A 412 26.70 2.43 -24.39
N ALA A 413 26.24 2.98 -25.52
CA ALA A 413 25.30 4.11 -25.48
C ALA A 413 23.95 3.73 -24.86
N GLU A 414 23.41 2.55 -25.20
CA GLU A 414 22.15 2.04 -24.61
C GLU A 414 22.28 1.89 -23.08
N MET A 415 23.38 1.31 -22.59
CA MET A 415 23.64 1.14 -21.16
C MET A 415 23.92 2.48 -20.45
N ALA A 416 24.68 3.39 -21.07
CA ALA A 416 24.95 4.71 -20.50
C ALA A 416 23.67 5.53 -20.35
N TYR A 417 22.80 5.52 -21.37
CA TYR A 417 21.49 6.17 -21.31
C TYR A 417 20.59 5.56 -20.22
N LEU A 418 20.52 4.23 -20.12
CA LEU A 418 19.78 3.53 -19.07
C LEU A 418 20.28 3.92 -17.66
N ARG A 419 21.60 3.91 -17.45
CA ARG A 419 22.22 4.31 -16.17
C ARG A 419 21.89 5.75 -15.81
N HIS A 420 21.95 6.66 -16.79
CA HIS A 420 21.59 8.06 -16.60
C HIS A 420 20.12 8.21 -16.20
N ARG A 421 19.19 7.62 -16.96
CA ARG A 421 17.76 7.63 -16.64
C ARG A 421 17.51 7.09 -15.22
N THR A 422 18.10 5.96 -14.88
CA THR A 422 17.92 5.30 -13.58
C THR A 422 18.45 6.15 -12.41
N ALA A 423 19.56 6.86 -12.60
CA ALA A 423 20.14 7.74 -11.59
C ALA A 423 19.22 8.95 -11.24
N HIS A 424 18.32 9.31 -12.15
CA HIS A 424 17.37 10.42 -11.99
C HIS A 424 15.98 10.00 -11.53
N GLU A 425 15.74 8.70 -11.43
CA GLU A 425 14.47 8.18 -10.90
C GLU A 425 14.42 8.26 -9.38
N ALA A 426 13.19 8.38 -8.86
CA ALA A 426 12.97 8.30 -7.42
C ALA A 426 13.45 6.94 -6.89
N PRO A 427 14.27 6.92 -5.83
CA PRO A 427 14.86 5.68 -5.35
C PRO A 427 13.78 4.73 -4.82
N SER A 428 13.71 3.53 -5.41
CA SER A 428 12.92 2.40 -4.91
C SER A 428 13.78 1.11 -4.94
N PRO A 429 13.69 0.24 -3.92
CA PRO A 429 14.36 -1.06 -3.91
C PRO A 429 14.05 -1.91 -5.14
N LEU A 430 12.80 -1.92 -5.61
CA LEU A 430 12.39 -2.69 -6.80
C LEU A 430 13.14 -2.22 -8.05
N LYS A 431 13.16 -0.91 -8.30
CA LYS A 431 13.89 -0.30 -9.43
C LYS A 431 15.38 -0.60 -9.38
N ARG A 432 15.99 -0.47 -8.19
CA ARG A 432 17.42 -0.82 -7.99
C ARG A 432 17.70 -2.28 -8.31
N ARG A 433 16.83 -3.20 -7.89
CA ARG A 433 16.97 -4.64 -8.18
C ARG A 433 16.83 -4.95 -9.66
N ARG A 434 15.83 -4.37 -10.33
CA ARG A 434 15.61 -4.49 -11.79
C ARG A 434 16.83 -4.01 -12.57
N HIS A 435 17.33 -2.82 -12.23
CA HIS A 435 18.54 -2.28 -12.87
C HIS A 435 19.75 -3.19 -12.64
N ALA A 436 19.95 -3.69 -11.41
CA ALA A 436 21.03 -4.63 -11.12
C ALA A 436 20.88 -5.96 -11.89
N GLU A 437 19.67 -6.40 -12.19
CA GLU A 437 19.42 -7.58 -13.03
C GLU A 437 19.82 -7.35 -14.49
N ILE A 438 19.46 -6.18 -15.03
CA ILE A 438 19.86 -5.76 -16.38
C ILE A 438 21.40 -5.72 -16.49
N GLU A 439 22.09 -5.10 -15.53
CA GLU A 439 23.56 -5.04 -15.49
C GLU A 439 24.20 -6.43 -15.40
N ARG A 440 23.65 -7.33 -14.58
CA ARG A 440 24.14 -8.73 -14.50
C ARG A 440 23.95 -9.47 -15.82
N ARG A 441 22.81 -9.28 -16.48
CA ARG A 441 22.52 -9.91 -17.77
C ARG A 441 23.42 -9.36 -18.87
N GLN A 442 23.68 -8.06 -18.87
CA GLN A 442 24.64 -7.42 -19.77
C GLN A 442 26.04 -8.01 -19.61
N ALA A 443 26.55 -8.06 -18.38
CA ALA A 443 27.85 -8.65 -18.04
C ALA A 443 27.97 -10.12 -18.50
N HIS A 444 26.89 -10.89 -18.36
CA HIS A 444 26.86 -12.27 -18.84
C HIS A 444 26.95 -12.38 -20.37
N LEU A 445 26.32 -11.47 -21.11
CA LEU A 445 26.32 -11.47 -22.58
C LEU A 445 27.65 -10.96 -23.17
N THR A 446 28.31 -10.00 -22.52
CA THR A 446 29.58 -9.43 -23.01
C THR A 446 30.82 -10.12 -22.46
N GLY A 447 30.72 -10.82 -21.33
CA GLY A 447 31.86 -11.36 -20.59
C GLY A 447 32.62 -10.31 -19.77
N GLU A 448 32.13 -9.07 -19.74
CA GLU A 448 32.74 -7.96 -19.01
C GLU A 448 32.15 -7.84 -17.60
N ARG A 449 32.91 -7.26 -16.67
CA ARG A 449 32.38 -6.95 -15.34
C ARG A 449 31.50 -5.69 -15.39
N PRO A 450 30.43 -5.61 -14.58
CA PRO A 450 29.68 -4.37 -14.43
C PRO A 450 30.62 -3.23 -14.03
N PRO A 451 30.52 -2.05 -14.65
CA PRO A 451 31.37 -0.93 -14.30
C PRO A 451 31.12 -0.47 -12.86
N ALA A 452 32.11 0.20 -12.27
CA ALA A 452 31.95 0.83 -10.97
C ALA A 452 30.87 1.92 -11.06
N ALA A 453 30.10 2.11 -9.98
CA ALA A 453 29.10 3.16 -9.92
C ALA A 453 29.81 4.53 -9.95
N HIS A 454 29.65 5.26 -11.04
CA HIS A 454 30.16 6.62 -11.19
C HIS A 454 29.04 7.66 -11.00
N PRO A 455 29.35 8.85 -10.47
CA PRO A 455 28.39 9.95 -10.43
C PRO A 455 27.95 10.29 -11.85
N VAL A 456 26.64 10.28 -12.10
CA VAL A 456 26.10 10.68 -13.40
C VAL A 456 25.73 12.17 -13.35
N PRO A 457 26.21 13.01 -14.28
CA PRO A 457 25.79 14.41 -14.41
C PRO A 457 24.27 14.53 -14.54
N ARG A 458 23.70 15.62 -14.00
CA ARG A 458 22.24 15.85 -13.94
C ARG A 458 21.70 16.86 -14.96
N ASP A 459 22.53 17.33 -15.88
CA ASP A 459 22.14 18.35 -16.83
C ASP A 459 21.36 17.75 -18.03
N PRO A 460 20.36 18.47 -18.58
CA PRO A 460 19.58 18.02 -19.73
C PRO A 460 20.40 17.84 -21.02
N GLU A 461 21.52 18.57 -21.17
CA GLU A 461 22.41 18.45 -22.32
C GLU A 461 23.03 17.05 -22.38
N THR A 462 23.46 16.53 -21.23
CA THR A 462 23.94 15.14 -21.10
C THR A 462 22.88 14.10 -21.50
N GLU A 463 21.61 14.28 -21.11
CA GLU A 463 20.55 13.32 -21.50
C GLU A 463 20.34 13.31 -23.02
N ALA A 464 20.32 14.49 -23.65
CA ALA A 464 20.16 14.64 -25.10
C ALA A 464 21.36 14.04 -25.87
N ASP A 465 22.58 14.27 -25.40
CA ASP A 465 23.80 13.73 -26.01
C ASP A 465 23.86 12.20 -25.93
N LEU A 466 23.50 11.64 -24.77
CA LEU A 466 23.39 10.19 -24.57
C LEU A 466 22.32 9.59 -25.49
N TRP A 467 21.16 10.24 -25.60
CA TRP A 467 20.11 9.79 -26.51
C TRP A 467 20.54 9.85 -27.97
N ALA A 468 21.21 10.92 -28.40
CA ALA A 468 21.76 11.04 -29.74
C ALA A 468 22.81 9.95 -30.04
N ALA A 469 23.59 9.52 -29.04
CA ALA A 469 24.50 8.38 -29.17
C ALA A 469 23.75 7.06 -29.40
N VAL A 470 22.66 6.81 -28.66
CA VAL A 470 21.80 5.64 -28.87
C VAL A 470 21.26 5.60 -30.30
N LEU A 471 20.78 6.73 -30.83
CA LEU A 471 20.26 6.78 -32.19
C LEU A 471 21.34 6.52 -33.26
N ARG A 472 22.56 7.04 -33.07
CA ARG A 472 23.69 6.80 -33.98
C ARG A 472 24.08 5.32 -34.04
N GLU A 473 24.08 4.64 -32.90
CA GLU A 473 24.44 3.22 -32.83
C GLU A 473 23.30 2.29 -33.29
N ALA A 474 22.04 2.71 -33.14
CA ALA A 474 20.87 1.95 -33.58
C ALA A 474 20.58 2.08 -35.09
N GLY A 475 21.02 3.18 -35.72
CA GLY A 475 20.79 3.51 -37.14
C GLY A 475 21.99 3.25 -38.07
N GLY A 476 22.93 2.39 -37.67
CA GLY A 476 24.07 1.95 -38.48
C GLY A 476 23.78 0.74 -39.36
#